data_AF-A0A8T5M0Y4-F1
#
_entry.id   AF-A0A8T5M0Y4-F1
#
_cell.length_a   1.000
_cell.length_b   1.000
_cell.length_c   1.000
_cell.angle_alpha   90.00
_cell.angle_beta   90.00
_cell.angle_gamma   90.00
#
_symmetry.space_group_name_H-M   'P 1'
#
loop_
_entity.id
_entity.type
_entity.pdbx_description
1 polymer ?
#
loop_
_entity_poly.entity_id
_entity_poly.type
_entity_poly.pdbx_seq_one_letter_code
_entity_poly.pdbx_strand_id
1 'polypeptide(L)' 'MVSSVIQISELKYQIRGKQREIEHLNKVLDRKRKNGLLSQDSERGLLDQQEQLFLDIQDIEQKIRGMENEEARKKNLRE' A
#
# COMPACT_ATOMS: atom_id res chain seq x y z
N MET A 1 22.89 12.28 -6.39
CA MET A 1 22.03 11.76 -5.31
C MET A 1 20.59 12.07 -5.68
N VAL A 2 19.71 11.06 -5.74
CA VAL A 2 18.27 11.30 -5.93
C VAL A 2 17.74 11.98 -4.68
N SER A 3 16.97 13.06 -4.83
CA SER A 3 16.38 13.77 -3.70
C SER A 3 15.41 12.86 -2.94
N SER A 4 15.44 12.89 -1.62
CA SER A 4 14.51 12.18 -0.74
C SER A 4 13.05 12.51 -1.05
N VAL A 5 12.77 13.71 -1.57
CA VAL A 5 11.45 14.11 -2.09
C VAL A 5 11.01 13.27 -3.29
N ILE A 6 11.92 12.97 -4.22
CA ILE A 6 11.64 12.13 -5.40
C ILE A 6 11.36 10.69 -4.93
N GLN A 7 12.18 10.17 -4.03
CA GLN A 7 12.00 8.83 -3.46
C GLN A 7 10.69 8.69 -2.68
N ILE A 8 10.32 9.66 -1.83
CA ILE A 8 9.02 9.67 -1.13
C ILE A 8 7.86 9.72 -2.14
N SER A 9 8.00 10.48 -3.22
CA SER A 9 6.97 10.57 -4.26
C SER A 9 6.75 9.25 -4.99
N GLU A 10 7.84 8.52 -5.30
CA GLU A 10 7.80 7.17 -5.87
C GLU A 10 7.11 6.18 -4.93
N LEU A 11 7.46 6.20 -3.64
CA LEU A 11 6.83 5.35 -2.63
C LEU A 11 5.33 5.64 -2.49
N LYS A 12 4.93 6.93 -2.47
CA LYS A 12 3.52 7.34 -2.47
C LYS A 12 2.79 6.92 -3.75
N TYR A 13 3.48 6.86 -4.89
CA TYR A 13 2.90 6.31 -6.11
C TYR A 13 2.66 4.79 -6.01
N GLN A 14 3.59 4.05 -5.41
CA GLN A 14 3.43 2.61 -5.18
C GLN A 14 2.25 2.30 -4.24
N ILE A 15 2.08 3.07 -3.16
CA ILE A 15 0.91 2.96 -2.26
C ILE A 15 -0.39 3.11 -3.06
N ARG A 16 -0.49 4.15 -3.90
CA ARG A 16 -1.67 4.38 -4.75
C ARG A 16 -1.94 3.23 -5.72
N GLY A 17 -0.89 2.59 -6.23
CA GLY A 17 -1.02 1.37 -7.04
C GLY A 17 -1.70 0.24 -6.28
N LYS A 18 -1.19 -0.09 -5.09
CA LYS A 18 -1.73 -1.16 -4.22
C LYS A 18 -3.15 -0.87 -3.75
N GLN A 19 -3.47 0.39 -3.43
CA GLN A 19 -4.83 0.79 -3.05
C GLN A 19 -5.85 0.53 -4.19
N ARG A 20 -5.48 0.79 -5.45
CA ARG A 20 -6.32 0.47 -6.60
C ARG A 20 -6.51 -1.05 -6.78
N GLU A 21 -5.49 -1.83 -6.48
CA GLU A 21 -5.55 -3.29 -6.52
C GLU A 21 -6.51 -3.83 -5.45
N ILE A 22 -6.44 -3.32 -4.22
CA ILE A 22 -7.41 -3.64 -3.15
C ILE A 22 -8.84 -3.30 -3.58
N GLU A 23 -9.05 -2.11 -4.18
CA GLU A 23 -10.37 -1.71 -4.69
C GLU A 23 -10.87 -2.65 -5.79
N HIS A 24 -9.97 -3.11 -6.67
CA HIS A 24 -10.31 -4.10 -7.70
C HIS A 24 -10.72 -5.44 -7.07
N LEU A 25 -9.96 -5.95 -6.10
CA LEU A 25 -10.28 -7.19 -5.40
C LEU A 25 -11.64 -7.12 -4.69
N ASN A 26 -11.96 -5.98 -4.05
CA ASN A 26 -13.27 -5.76 -3.45
C ASN A 26 -14.41 -5.86 -4.49
N LYS A 27 -14.23 -5.23 -5.67
CA LYS A 27 -15.21 -5.32 -6.75
C LYS A 27 -15.38 -6.75 -7.27
N VAL A 28 -14.30 -7.53 -7.32
CA VAL A 28 -14.35 -8.95 -7.72
C VAL A 28 -15.08 -9.79 -6.67
N LEU A 29 -14.77 -9.61 -5.38
CA LEU A 29 -15.45 -10.26 -4.26
C LEU A 29 -16.95 -9.98 -4.29
N ASP A 30 -17.35 -8.72 -4.43
CA ASP A 30 -18.75 -8.31 -4.48
C ASP A 30 -19.50 -8.95 -5.66
N ARG A 31 -18.89 -8.97 -6.85
CA ARG A 31 -19.49 -9.62 -8.03
C ARG A 31 -19.63 -11.12 -7.85
N LYS A 32 -18.60 -11.79 -7.34
CA LYS A 32 -18.64 -13.24 -7.10
C LYS A 32 -19.68 -13.59 -6.04
N ARG A 33 -19.77 -12.82 -4.96
CA ARG A 33 -20.77 -12.99 -3.89
C ARG A 33 -22.20 -12.80 -4.43
N LYS A 34 -22.44 -11.75 -5.22
CA LYS A 34 -23.76 -11.50 -5.84
C LYS A 34 -24.19 -12.58 -6.83
N ASN A 35 -23.24 -13.16 -7.57
CA ASN A 35 -23.53 -14.20 -8.56
C ASN A 35 -23.58 -15.61 -7.95
N GLY A 36 -23.36 -15.77 -6.63
CA GLY A 36 -23.30 -17.09 -5.99
C GLY A 36 -22.11 -17.95 -6.45
N LEU A 37 -21.06 -17.34 -7.02
CA LEU A 37 -19.89 -18.04 -7.58
C LEU A 37 -18.70 -18.07 -6.60
N LEU A 38 -18.92 -17.67 -5.36
CA LEU A 38 -17.88 -17.56 -4.34
C LEU A 38 -17.84 -18.85 -3.51
N SER A 39 -16.83 -19.69 -3.73
CA SER A 39 -16.49 -20.74 -2.76
C SER A 39 -15.73 -20.15 -1.58
N GLN A 40 -15.79 -20.80 -0.42
CA GLN A 40 -15.03 -20.38 0.76
C GLN A 40 -13.52 -20.27 0.48
N ASP A 41 -12.95 -21.24 -0.24
CA ASP A 41 -11.53 -21.21 -0.61
C ASP A 41 -11.19 -20.04 -1.54
N SER A 42 -12.09 -19.70 -2.47
CA SER A 42 -11.91 -18.55 -3.36
C SER A 42 -12.01 -17.22 -2.62
N GLU A 43 -12.94 -17.11 -1.66
CA GLU A 43 -13.07 -15.93 -0.82
C GLU A 43 -11.81 -15.73 0.02
N ARG A 44 -11.35 -16.81 0.67
CA ARG A 44 -10.16 -16.79 1.51
C ARG A 44 -8.91 -16.37 0.74
N GLY A 45 -8.67 -16.93 -0.44
CA GLY A 45 -7.53 -16.55 -1.27
C GLY A 45 -7.56 -15.08 -1.72
N LEU A 46 -8.73 -14.50 -1.97
CA LEU A 46 -8.87 -13.08 -2.30
C LEU A 46 -8.63 -12.19 -1.06
N LEU A 47 -9.10 -12.61 0.11
CA LEU A 47 -8.87 -11.90 1.37
C LEU A 47 -7.38 -11.93 1.77
N ASP A 48 -6.70 -13.06 1.62
CA ASP A 48 -5.26 -13.21 1.87
C ASP A 48 -4.45 -12.27 0.97
N GLN A 49 -4.84 -12.12 -0.31
CA GLN A 49 -4.23 -11.15 -1.22
C GLN A 49 -4.43 -9.71 -0.76
N GLN A 50 -5.62 -9.37 -0.27
CA GLN A 50 -5.88 -8.03 0.28
C GLN A 50 -5.02 -7.75 1.51
N GLU A 51 -4.92 -8.72 2.42
CA GLU A 51 -4.09 -8.61 3.62
C GLU A 51 -2.62 -8.37 3.26
N GLN A 52 -2.07 -9.12 2.30
CA GLN A 52 -0.70 -8.90 1.83
C GLN A 52 -0.50 -7.48 1.27
N LEU A 53 -1.44 -6.97 0.49
CA LEU A 53 -1.38 -5.61 -0.06
C LEU A 53 -1.43 -4.54 1.07
N PHE A 54 -2.21 -4.79 2.12
CA PHE A 54 -2.24 -3.91 3.29
C PHE A 54 -0.90 -3.91 4.04
N LEU A 55 -0.30 -5.07 4.27
CA LEU A 55 1.01 -5.19 4.91
C LEU A 55 2.10 -4.47 4.09
N ASP A 56 2.10 -4.67 2.77
CA ASP A 56 3.04 -3.98 1.88
C ASP A 56 2.88 -2.44 1.94
N ILE A 57 1.64 -1.93 2.03
CA ILE A 57 1.38 -0.49 2.19
C ILE A 57 1.97 -0.01 3.52
N GLN A 58 1.74 -0.72 4.61
CA GLN A 58 2.27 -0.36 5.94
C GLN A 58 3.80 -0.29 5.94
N ASP A 59 4.47 -1.24 5.29
CA ASP A 59 5.93 -1.25 5.15
C ASP A 59 6.44 -0.04 4.36
N ILE A 60 5.74 0.34 3.29
CA ILE A 60 6.09 1.53 2.51
C ILE A 60 5.87 2.81 3.33
N GLU A 61 4.78 2.89 4.09
CA GLU A 61 4.52 4.03 4.98
C GLU A 61 5.57 4.16 6.08
N GLN A 62 6.03 3.05 6.66
CA GLN A 62 7.14 3.07 7.62
C GLN A 62 8.42 3.61 7.00
N LYS A 63 8.74 3.22 5.76
CA LYS A 63 9.91 3.76 5.02
C LYS A 63 9.78 5.26 4.80
N ILE A 64 8.61 5.73 4.37
CA ILE A 64 8.34 7.17 4.19
C ILE A 64 8.56 7.93 5.50
N ARG A 65 7.98 7.45 6.62
CA ARG A 65 8.17 8.08 7.94
C ARG A 65 9.63 8.13 8.36
N GLY A 66 10.40 7.07 8.12
CA GLY A 66 11.83 7.04 8.39
C GLY A 66 12.61 8.10 7.61
N MET A 67 12.26 8.30 6.33
CA MET A 67 12.88 9.32 5.48
C MET A 67 12.50 10.74 5.90
N GLU A 68 11.22 11.00 6.19
CA GLU A 68 10.73 12.31 6.65
C GLU A 68 11.38 12.71 7.97
N ASN A 69 11.55 11.76 8.91
CA ASN A 69 12.25 11.99 10.17
C ASN A 69 13.73 12.34 9.97
N GLU A 70 14.42 11.66 9.05
CA GLU A 70 15.83 11.95 8.76
C GLU A 70 16.01 13.33 8.10
N GLU A 71 15.10 13.74 7.21
CA GLU A 71 15.08 15.09 6.66
C GLU A 71 14.87 16.16 7.74
N ALA A 72 13.91 15.94 8.64
CA ALA A 72 13.65 16.84 9.76
C ALA A 72 14.88 16.99 10.67
N ARG A 73 15.56 15.87 10.98
CA ARG A 73 16.79 15.88 11.78
C ARG A 73 17.90 16.68 11.08
N LYS A 74 18.09 16.51 9.78
CA LYS A 74 19.09 17.26 9.00
C LYS A 74 18.78 18.76 8.96
N LYS A 75 17.51 19.16 8.95
CA LYS A 75 17.11 20.56 9.00
C LYS A 75 17.49 21.20 10.33
N ASN A 76 17.17 20.54 11.45
CA ASN A 76 17.46 21.04 12.80
C ASN A 76 18.98 21.15 13.10
N LEU A 77 19.84 20.39 12.40
CA LEU A 77 21.29 20.47 12.55
C LEU A 77 21.95 21.59 11.71
N ARG A 78 21.19 22.24 10.82
CA ARG A 78 21.66 23.33 9.96
C ARG A 78 21.23 24.72 10.45
N GLU A 79 20.37 24.76 11.46
CA GLU A 79 19.92 25.96 12.19
C GLU A 79 20.79 26.15 13.45
#